data_AF-A0AAE1W7Q6-F1
#
_entry.id   AF-A0AAE1W7Q6-F1
#
_cell.length_a   1.000
_cell.length_b   1.000
_cell.length_c   1.000
_cell.angle_alpha   90.00
_cell.angle_beta   90.00
_cell.angle_gamma   90.00
#
_symmetry.space_group_name_H-M   'P 1'
#
loop_
_entity.id
_entity.type
_entity.pdbx_description
1 polymer ?
#
loop_
_entity_poly.entity_id
_entity_poly.type
_entity_poly.pdbx_seq_one_letter_code
_entity_poly.pdbx_strand_id
1 'polypeptide(L)'
;MQTGSLGHFRSVVGATDTRGKHRISAELKRLEQEARFLEEELEQLEKTEKASVACKEMLISIQTRPDPLLPVTHGPVNPMWDRWFEGPQDSSKCRKNRVLNG
;
A
#
# COMPACT_ATOMS: atom_id res chain seq x y z
N MET A 1 -29.78 57.84 32.18
CA MET A 1 -28.61 57.12 31.64
C MET A 1 -29.04 55.68 31.38
N GLN A 2 -29.12 55.26 30.13
CA GLN A 2 -29.52 53.89 29.76
C GLN A 2 -28.26 53.08 29.48
N THR A 3 -27.97 52.10 30.34
CA THR A 3 -26.89 51.13 30.14
C THR A 3 -27.41 50.02 29.23
N GLY A 4 -27.28 50.22 27.93
CA GLY A 4 -27.63 49.23 26.92
C GLY A 4 -26.63 48.08 26.85
N SER A 5 -27.11 46.87 27.13
CA SER A 5 -26.72 45.59 26.52
C SER A 5 -25.22 45.28 26.35
N LEU A 6 -24.56 44.85 27.44
CA LEU A 6 -23.30 44.08 27.42
C LEU A 6 -23.54 42.57 27.60
N GLY A 7 -24.77 42.08 27.37
CA GLY A 7 -25.16 40.69 27.59
C GLY A 7 -25.19 39.81 26.33
N HIS A 8 -25.35 40.41 25.15
CA HIS A 8 -25.62 39.66 23.92
C HIS A 8 -24.36 39.34 23.09
N PHE A 9 -23.33 40.19 23.14
CA PHE A 9 -22.11 39.99 22.34
C PHE A 9 -21.17 38.89 22.87
N ARG A 10 -21.27 38.52 24.15
CA ARG A 10 -20.39 37.52 24.77
C ARG A 10 -20.83 36.07 24.52
N SER A 11 -22.10 35.86 24.15
CA SER A 11 -22.68 34.52 23.92
C SER A 11 -22.38 33.99 22.51
N VAL A 12 -22.40 34.85 21.49
CA VAL A 12 -22.13 34.45 20.09
C VAL A 12 -20.67 34.04 19.90
N VAL A 13 -19.72 34.76 20.52
CA VAL A 13 -18.28 34.46 20.43
C VAL A 13 -17.93 33.12 21.09
N GLY A 14 -18.59 32.75 22.20
CA GLY A 14 -18.39 31.46 22.87
C GLY A 14 -19.00 30.26 22.12
N ALA A 15 -20.10 30.46 21.39
CA ALA A 15 -20.74 29.41 20.60
C ALA A 15 -19.97 29.06 19.32
N THR A 16 -19.28 30.03 18.71
CA THR A 16 -18.39 29.80 17.55
C THR A 16 -17.08 29.11 17.94
N ASP A 17 -16.57 29.40 19.13
CA ASP A 17 -15.31 28.85 19.66
C ASP A 17 -15.40 27.35 19.97
N THR A 18 -16.52 26.90 20.55
CA THR A 18 -16.73 25.48 20.86
C THR A 18 -16.87 24.62 19.61
N ARG A 19 -17.57 25.10 18.56
CA ARG A 19 -17.73 24.37 17.30
C ARG A 19 -16.39 24.14 16.59
N GLY A 20 -15.51 25.15 16.59
CA GLY A 20 -14.15 25.03 16.08
C GLY A 20 -13.33 24.02 16.88
N LYS A 21 -13.39 24.11 18.22
CA LYS A 21 -12.71 23.19 19.14
C LYS A 21 -13.16 21.74 18.95
N HIS A 22 -14.46 21.48 18.79
CA HIS A 22 -14.99 20.15 18.54
C HIS A 22 -14.50 19.57 17.21
N ARG A 23 -14.44 20.39 16.16
CA ARG A 23 -13.89 19.97 14.86
C ARG A 23 -12.41 19.58 14.98
N ILE A 24 -11.60 20.45 15.59
CA ILE A 24 -10.17 20.18 15.79
C ILE A 24 -9.98 18.91 16.62
N SER A 25 -10.79 18.73 17.68
CA SER A 25 -10.72 17.55 18.54
C SER A 25 -11.12 16.26 17.82
N ALA A 26 -12.08 16.32 16.89
CA ALA A 26 -12.49 15.16 16.09
C ALA A 26 -11.40 14.78 15.07
N GLU A 27 -10.80 15.76 14.41
CA GLU A 27 -9.68 15.55 13.49
C GLU A 27 -8.47 14.95 14.20
N LEU A 28 -8.14 15.47 15.38
CA LEU A 28 -7.06 14.97 16.22
C LEU A 28 -7.30 13.52 16.65
N LYS A 29 -8.51 13.19 17.14
CA LYS A 29 -8.87 11.80 17.49
C LYS A 29 -8.79 10.85 16.29
N ARG A 30 -9.18 11.30 15.10
CA ARG A 30 -9.06 10.51 13.88
C ARG A 30 -7.59 10.22 13.56
N LEU A 31 -6.74 11.25 13.60
CA LEU A 31 -5.30 11.11 13.35
C LEU A 31 -4.63 10.21 14.39
N GLU A 32 -4.97 10.35 15.66
CA GLU A 32 -4.48 9.45 16.73
C GLU A 32 -4.87 8.00 16.48
N GLN A 33 -6.09 7.75 15.98
CA GLN A 33 -6.52 6.40 15.65
C GLN A 33 -5.78 5.84 14.44
N GLU A 34 -5.56 6.65 13.41
CA GLU A 34 -4.78 6.26 12.23
C GLU A 34 -3.33 5.96 12.59
N ALA A 35 -2.71 6.77 13.45
CA ALA A 35 -1.38 6.50 13.96
C ALA A 35 -1.30 5.16 14.71
N ARG A 36 -2.26 4.88 15.60
CA ARG A 36 -2.34 3.59 16.31
C ARG A 36 -2.46 2.41 15.36
N PHE A 37 -3.34 2.50 14.34
CA PHE A 37 -3.49 1.42 13.37
C PHE A 37 -2.19 1.17 12.58
N LEU A 38 -1.50 2.23 12.16
CA LEU A 38 -0.23 2.07 11.45
C LEU A 38 0.87 1.46 12.31
N GLU A 39 0.93 1.79 13.60
CA GLU A 39 1.85 1.17 14.56
C GLU A 39 1.56 -0.34 14.71
N GLU A 40 0.29 -0.72 14.82
CA GLU A 40 -0.14 -2.12 14.89
C GLU A 40 0.18 -2.90 13.59
N GLU A 41 -0.06 -2.29 12.42
CA GLU A 41 0.26 -2.88 11.12
C GLU A 41 1.78 -3.09 10.94
N LEU A 42 2.60 -2.14 11.39
CA LEU A 42 4.05 -2.27 11.38
C LEU A 42 4.53 -3.42 12.27
N GLU A 43 3.96 -3.57 13.45
CA GLU A 43 4.28 -4.69 14.35
C GLU A 43 3.91 -6.05 13.70
N GLN A 44 2.78 -6.11 12.99
CA GLN A 44 2.40 -7.31 12.25
C GLN A 44 3.34 -7.58 11.07
N LEU A 45 3.76 -6.54 10.36
CA LEU A 45 4.66 -6.66 9.21
C LEU A 45 6.04 -7.19 9.62
N GLU A 46 6.56 -6.79 10.79
CA GLU A 46 7.82 -7.30 11.34
C GLU A 46 7.74 -8.80 11.66
N LYS A 47 6.57 -9.28 12.08
CA LYS A 47 6.30 -10.70 12.36
C LYS A 47 6.00 -11.51 11.10
N THR A 48 5.66 -10.84 10.00
CA THR A 48 5.29 -11.50 8.75
C THR A 48 6.53 -12.05 8.05
N GLU A 49 6.42 -13.27 7.56
CA GLU A 49 7.51 -13.92 6.84
C GLU A 49 7.78 -13.28 5.47
N LYS A 50 8.96 -13.55 4.91
CA LYS A 50 9.30 -13.08 3.56
C LYS A 50 8.32 -13.67 2.55
N ALA A 51 7.86 -12.84 1.61
CA ALA A 51 7.02 -13.28 0.49
C ALA A 51 7.62 -14.49 -0.27
N SER A 52 8.95 -14.56 -0.40
CA SER A 52 9.64 -15.69 -1.02
C SER A 52 9.42 -17.04 -0.32
N VAL A 53 9.19 -17.04 0.99
CA VAL A 53 8.93 -18.25 1.79
C VAL A 53 7.47 -18.65 1.59
N ALA A 54 6.54 -17.74 1.86
CA ALA A 54 5.10 -17.93 1.64
C ALA A 54 4.79 -18.45 0.22
N CYS A 55 5.40 -17.86 -0.82
CA CYS A 55 5.18 -18.29 -2.20
C CYS A 55 5.70 -19.71 -2.47
N LYS A 56 6.83 -20.13 -1.85
CA LYS A 56 7.33 -21.50 -2.00
C LYS A 56 6.42 -22.51 -1.32
N GLU A 57 5.93 -22.19 -0.13
CA GLU A 57 4.99 -23.04 0.60
C GLU A 57 3.67 -23.20 -0.17
N MET A 58 3.16 -22.09 -0.73
CA MET A 58 1.99 -22.12 -1.61
C MET A 58 2.24 -22.95 -2.87
N LEU A 59 3.41 -22.84 -3.49
CA LEU A 59 3.74 -23.65 -4.67
C LEU A 59 3.75 -25.15 -4.32
N ILE A 60 4.34 -25.52 -3.18
CA ILE A 60 4.35 -26.90 -2.70
C ILE A 60 2.92 -27.39 -2.44
N SER A 61 2.07 -26.58 -1.81
CA SER A 61 0.68 -26.98 -1.52
C SER A 61 -0.14 -27.21 -2.81
N ILE A 62 0.04 -26.36 -3.82
CA ILE A 62 -0.61 -26.52 -5.13
C ILE A 62 -0.10 -27.78 -5.87
N GLN A 63 1.21 -28.05 -5.81
CA GLN A 63 1.80 -29.20 -6.50
C GLN A 63 1.42 -30.55 -5.86
N THR A 64 1.25 -30.58 -4.53
CA THR A 64 0.94 -31.82 -3.80
C THR A 64 -0.48 -32.31 -4.01
N ARG A 65 -1.43 -31.40 -4.29
CA ARG A 65 -2.83 -31.78 -4.57
C ARG A 65 -3.36 -30.98 -5.76
N PRO A 66 -3.10 -31.45 -7.00
CA PRO A 66 -3.52 -30.73 -8.20
C PRO A 66 -5.06 -30.67 -8.29
N ASP A 67 -5.57 -29.54 -8.77
CA ASP A 67 -7.00 -29.34 -8.99
C ASP A 67 -7.52 -30.31 -10.07
N PRO A 68 -8.55 -31.14 -9.80
CA PRO A 68 -9.13 -32.04 -10.79
C PRO A 68 -9.70 -31.37 -12.04
N LEU A 69 -10.07 -30.09 -11.95
CA LEU A 69 -10.61 -29.30 -13.06
C LEU A 69 -9.52 -28.69 -13.94
N LEU A 70 -8.27 -28.71 -13.48
CA LEU A 70 -7.14 -28.16 -14.22
C LEU A 70 -6.30 -29.31 -14.81
N PRO A 71 -5.92 -29.24 -16.11
CA PRO A 71 -4.97 -30.18 -16.67
C PRO A 71 -3.67 -30.14 -15.87
N VAL A 72 -3.10 -31.30 -15.55
CA VAL A 72 -1.76 -31.36 -14.96
C VAL A 72 -0.78 -30.84 -16.02
N THR A 73 -0.36 -29.58 -15.89
CA THR A 73 0.55 -28.94 -16.83
C THR A 73 1.96 -29.49 -16.66
N HIS A 74 2.25 -30.61 -17.31
CA HIS A 74 3.61 -31.03 -17.64
C HIS A 74 4.00 -30.36 -18.97
N GLY A 75 4.06 -29.03 -18.99
CA GLY A 75 4.35 -28.26 -20.19
C GLY A 75 5.67 -27.50 -20.08
N PRO A 76 6.51 -27.45 -21.14
CA PRO A 76 7.64 -26.54 -21.16
C PRO A 76 7.16 -25.10 -20.96
N VAL A 77 8.00 -24.27 -20.34
CA VAL A 77 7.74 -22.84 -20.10
C VAL A 77 7.13 -22.22 -21.35
N ASN A 78 5.92 -21.67 -21.22
CA ASN A 78 5.19 -21.07 -22.33
C ASN A 78 5.97 -19.84 -22.81
N PRO A 79 6.54 -19.83 -24.03
CA PRO A 79 7.35 -18.70 -24.51
C PRO A 79 6.55 -17.39 -24.64
N MET A 80 5.21 -17.47 -24.68
CA MET A 80 4.37 -16.26 -24.67
C MET A 80 4.40 -15.53 -23.33
N TRP A 81 4.83 -16.17 -22.24
CA TRP A 81 4.94 -15.54 -20.93
C TRP A 81 6.13 -14.60 -20.87
N ASP A 82 7.22 -14.90 -21.60
CA ASP A 82 8.40 -14.04 -21.69
C ASP A 82 8.03 -12.64 -22.23
N ARG A 83 7.02 -12.58 -23.12
CA ARG A 83 6.47 -11.31 -23.63
C ARG A 83 5.82 -10.44 -22.55
N TRP A 84 5.24 -11.03 -21.52
CA TRP A 84 4.50 -10.30 -20.46
C TRP A 84 5.35 -10.05 -19.21
N PHE A 85 6.30 -10.95 -18.91
CA PHE A 85 7.06 -10.92 -17.65
C PHE A 85 8.55 -10.57 -17.80
N GLU A 86 9.17 -10.72 -18.98
CA GLU A 86 10.60 -10.38 -19.17
C GLU A 86 10.83 -8.96 -19.73
N GLY A 87 9.76 -8.24 -20.07
CA GLY A 87 9.84 -6.90 -20.65
C GLY A 87 10.26 -6.88 -22.13
N PRO A 88 10.34 -5.68 -22.76
CA PRO A 88 10.61 -5.56 -24.19
C PRO A 88 11.96 -6.20 -24.58
N GLN A 89 11.92 -7.22 -25.46
CA GLN A 89 13.10 -7.96 -25.94
C GLN A 89 14.02 -7.12 -26.86
N ASP A 90 13.57 -5.92 -27.26
CA ASP A 90 14.33 -5.01 -28.11
C ASP A 90 15.00 -3.91 -27.28
N SER A 91 15.97 -4.30 -26.45
CA SER A 91 17.14 -3.44 -26.32
C SER A 91 18.12 -3.93 -27.38
N SER A 92 18.22 -3.17 -28.48
CA SER A 92 19.34 -3.27 -29.39
C SER A 92 20.61 -3.36 -28.55
N LYS A 93 21.20 -4.55 -28.46
CA LYS A 93 22.50 -4.78 -27.83
C LYS A 93 23.42 -3.75 -28.46
N CYS A 94 23.78 -2.73 -27.68
CA CYS A 94 24.68 -1.68 -28.13
C CYS A 94 25.97 -2.38 -28.56
N ARG A 95 26.16 -2.54 -29.88
CA ARG A 95 27.33 -3.22 -30.44
C ARG A 95 28.52 -2.33 -30.11
N LYS A 96 29.20 -2.62 -29.00
CA LYS A 96 30.56 -2.12 -28.81
C LYS A 96 31.42 -2.86 -29.82
N ASN A 97 31.66 -2.20 -30.96
CA ASN A 97 32.65 -2.60 -31.94
C ASN A 97 33.99 -2.75 -31.22
N ARG A 98 34.46 -3.98 -31.06
CA ARG A 98 35.84 -4.27 -30.67
C ARG A 98 36.68 -3.92 -31.90
N VAL A 99 37.35 -2.76 -31.86
CA VAL A 99 38.41 -2.43 -32.82
C VAL A 99 39.49 -3.51 -32.69
N LEU A 100 39.65 -4.31 -33.73
CA LEU A 100 40.84 -5.12 -33.93
C LEU A 100 41.96 -4.15 -34.35
N ASN A 101 42.94 -3.91 -33.48
CA ASN A 101 44.22 -3.37 -33.89
C ASN A 101 45.16 -4.54 -34.18
N GLY A 102 45.90 -4.38 -35.29
CA GLY A 102 46.77 -5.38 -35.91
C GLY A 102 48.15 -5.51 -35.29
#